data_AF-A0A9D7K4M6-F1
#
_entry.id   AF-A0A9D7K4M6-F1
#
_cell.length_a   1.000
_cell.length_b   1.000
_cell.length_c   1.000
_cell.angle_alpha   90.00
_cell.angle_beta   90.00
_cell.angle_gamma   90.00
#
_symmetry.space_group_name_H-M   'P 1'
#
loop_
_entity.id
_entity.type
_entity.pdbx_description
1 polymer ?
#
loop_
_entity_poly.entity_id
_entity_poly.type
_entity_poly.pdbx_seq_one_letter_code
_entity_poly.pdbx_strand_id
1 'polypeptide(L)'
;MDYKGQAEIGIGLVTYDDLNVAGMLQYKVVVVPRDKWNKIYVDITDILSAPRLRSYRLAFGFTVPAGKETGEIYVDNIKLVRF
;
A
#
# COMPACT_ATOMS: atom_id res chain seq x y z
N MET A 1 1.82 2.53 -9.85
CA MET A 1 2.97 2.95 -9.02
C MET A 1 4.21 2.32 -9.60
N ASP A 2 5.33 3.04 -9.56
CA ASP A 2 6.65 2.48 -9.83
C ASP A 2 7.41 2.29 -8.51
N TYR A 3 8.13 1.18 -8.35
CA TYR A 3 8.90 0.89 -7.14
C TYR A 3 10.20 0.14 -7.45
N LYS A 4 11.17 0.25 -6.54
CA LYS A 4 12.36 -0.62 -6.43
C LYS A 4 12.84 -0.62 -4.99
N GLY A 5 13.62 -1.61 -4.59
CA GLY A 5 14.16 -1.65 -3.23
C GLY A 5 14.58 -3.04 -2.79
N GLN A 6 14.99 -3.11 -1.52
CA GLN A 6 15.60 -4.29 -0.90
C GLN A 6 14.64 -5.05 0.02
N ALA A 7 13.48 -4.48 0.31
CA ALA A 7 12.50 -5.01 1.26
C ALA A 7 11.11 -5.14 0.64
N GLU A 8 10.29 -5.97 1.28
CA GLU A 8 8.88 -6.12 0.92
C GLU A 8 8.11 -4.84 1.24
N ILE A 9 7.13 -4.53 0.40
CA ILE A 9 6.21 -3.41 0.61
C ILE A 9 4.80 -3.97 0.77
N GLY A 10 4.23 -3.82 1.96
CA GLY A 10 2.80 -4.00 2.19
C GLY A 10 2.05 -2.78 1.67
N ILE A 11 1.07 -2.99 0.81
CA ILE A 11 0.24 -1.91 0.24
C ILE A 11 -1.21 -2.16 0.66
N GLY A 12 -1.82 -1.15 1.24
CA GLY A 12 -3.17 -1.23 1.80
C GLY A 12 -3.84 0.12 1.90
N LEU A 13 -4.94 0.15 2.64
CA LEU A 13 -5.67 1.37 2.93
C LEU A 13 -5.91 1.47 4.45
N VAL A 14 -5.89 2.71 4.96
CA VAL A 14 -6.59 3.04 6.21
C VAL A 14 -7.95 3.58 5.82
N THR A 15 -9.02 2.88 6.21
CA THR A 15 -10.40 3.24 5.89
C THR A 15 -11.11 3.86 7.09
N TYR A 16 -11.95 4.87 6.84
CA TYR A 16 -12.71 5.57 7.86
C TYR A 16 -14.21 5.47 7.56
N ASP A 17 -15.00 5.14 8.57
CA ASP A 17 -16.45 5.14 8.56
C ASP A 17 -17.02 5.69 9.88
N ASP A 18 -18.34 5.75 10.00
CA ASP A 18 -19.03 6.33 11.16
C ASP A 18 -18.81 5.51 12.47
N LEU A 19 -18.35 4.25 12.37
CA LEU A 19 -18.04 3.37 13.50
C LEU A 19 -16.54 3.30 13.81
N ASN A 20 -15.69 3.48 12.79
CA ASN A 20 -14.23 3.37 12.85
C ASN A 20 -13.57 4.73 12.58
N VAL A 21 -13.87 5.71 13.43
CA VAL A 21 -13.34 7.08 13.29
C VAL A 21 -11.83 7.16 13.46
N ALA A 22 -11.22 6.23 14.19
CA ALA A 22 -9.76 6.13 14.34
C ALA A 22 -9.06 5.58 13.07
N GLY A 23 -9.83 5.01 12.15
CA GLY A 23 -9.33 4.33 10.96
C GLY A 23 -9.01 2.86 11.20
N MET A 24 -9.32 2.03 10.21
CA MET A 24 -8.99 0.61 10.19
C MET A 24 -7.95 0.36 9.11
N LEU A 25 -6.79 -0.18 9.48
CA LEU A 25 -5.74 -0.57 8.53
C LEU A 25 -6.06 -1.94 7.93
N GLN A 26 -6.08 -2.01 6.60
CA GLN A 26 -6.20 -3.25 5.84
C GLN A 26 -5.15 -3.31 4.75
N TYR A 27 -4.23 -4.28 4.84
CA TYR A 27 -3.30 -4.59 3.76
C TYR A 27 -3.99 -5.40 2.67
N LYS A 28 -3.77 -5.01 1.41
CA LYS A 28 -4.35 -5.65 0.22
C LYS A 28 -3.37 -6.57 -0.47
N VAL A 29 -2.11 -6.16 -0.58
CA VAL A 29 -1.05 -6.92 -1.27
C VAL A 29 0.30 -6.67 -0.62
N VAL A 30 1.19 -7.65 -0.71
CA VAL A 30 2.62 -7.50 -0.43
C VAL A 30 3.37 -7.64 -1.75
N VAL A 31 4.23 -6.68 -2.09
CA VAL A 31 5.12 -6.77 -3.24
C VAL A 31 6.54 -7.11 -2.82
N VAL A 32 7.15 -8.02 -3.57
CA VAL A 32 8.51 -8.50 -3.31
C VAL A 32 9.57 -7.52 -3.82
N PRO A 33 10.78 -7.50 -3.25
CA PRO A 33 11.87 -6.63 -3.65
C PRO A 33 12.25 -6.76 -5.14
N ARG A 34 12.70 -5.66 -5.75
CA ARG A 34 13.22 -5.60 -7.12
C ARG A 34 14.37 -4.61 -7.21
N ASP A 35 15.47 -5.04 -7.82
CA ASP A 35 16.66 -4.19 -8.02
C ASP A 35 16.46 -3.12 -9.11
N LYS A 36 15.51 -3.35 -10.02
CA LYS A 36 15.14 -2.43 -11.10
C LYS A 36 13.75 -1.87 -10.86
N TRP A 37 13.52 -0.65 -11.36
CA TRP A 37 12.19 -0.03 -11.35
C TRP A 37 11.17 -0.96 -12.00
N ASN A 38 10.13 -1.26 -11.24
CA ASN A 38 9.03 -2.09 -11.67
C ASN A 38 7.69 -1.38 -11.45
N LYS A 39 6.72 -1.66 -12.30
CA LYS A 39 5.39 -1.07 -12.24
C LYS A 39 4.38 -2.05 -11.68
N ILE A 40 3.52 -1.58 -10.79
CA ILE A 40 2.39 -2.33 -10.27
C ILE A 40 1.08 -1.54 -10.32
N TYR A 41 0.01 -2.30 -10.43
CA TYR A 41 -1.37 -1.88 -10.27
C TYR A 41 -1.98 -2.71 -9.15
N VAL A 42 -2.62 -2.04 -8.19
CA VAL A 42 -3.33 -2.70 -7.09
C VAL A 42 -4.78 -2.35 -7.25
N ASP A 43 -5.60 -3.36 -7.52
CA ASP A 43 -7.04 -3.20 -7.53
C ASP A 43 -7.54 -3.11 -6.10
N ILE A 44 -8.20 -2.00 -5.76
CA ILE A 44 -8.77 -1.71 -4.44
C ILE A 44 -10.30 -1.55 -4.50
N THR A 45 -10.92 -1.94 -5.62
CA THR A 45 -12.35 -1.73 -5.88
C THR A 45 -13.23 -2.37 -4.81
N ASP A 46 -12.88 -3.56 -4.34
CA ASP A 46 -13.62 -4.26 -3.29
C ASP A 46 -13.64 -3.51 -1.96
N ILE A 47 -12.51 -2.90 -1.57
CA ILE A 47 -12.42 -2.09 -0.35
C ILE A 47 -13.21 -0.78 -0.53
N LEU A 48 -13.06 -0.13 -1.69
CA LEU A 48 -13.72 1.15 -1.97
C LEU A 48 -15.23 1.03 -2.19
N SER A 49 -15.72 -0.16 -2.52
CA SER A 49 -17.16 -0.44 -2.69
C SER A 49 -17.88 -0.71 -1.36
N ALA A 50 -17.19 -0.62 -0.22
CA ALA A 50 -17.79 -0.84 1.09
C ALA A 50 -18.89 0.22 1.37
N PRO A 51 -20.13 -0.18 1.71
CA PRO A 51 -21.29 0.73 1.77
C PRO A 51 -21.17 1.91 2.74
N ARG A 52 -20.31 1.79 3.76
CA ARG A 52 -20.13 2.79 4.82
C ARG A 52 -18.83 3.59 4.70
N LEU A 53 -18.03 3.34 3.67
CA LEU A 53 -16.75 4.02 3.52
C LEU A 53 -16.96 5.52 3.31
N ARG A 54 -16.40 6.35 4.20
CA ARG A 54 -16.46 7.81 4.10
C ARG A 54 -15.21 8.39 3.48
N SER A 55 -14.06 7.89 3.90
CA SER A 55 -12.76 8.31 3.36
C SER A 55 -11.73 7.21 3.56
N TYR A 56 -10.59 7.35 2.88
CA TYR A 56 -9.48 6.42 3.01
C TYR A 56 -8.14 7.14 2.82
N ARG A 57 -7.07 6.51 3.29
CA ARG A 57 -5.68 6.90 3.04
C ARG A 57 -4.91 5.70 2.50
N LEU A 58 -4.01 5.94 1.56
CA LEU A 58 -3.07 4.91 1.11
C LEU A 58 -2.10 4.57 2.25
N ALA A 59 -1.91 3.28 2.50
CA ALA A 59 -1.01 2.78 3.53
C ALA A 59 0.14 2.01 2.88
N PHE A 60 1.36 2.33 3.31
CA PHE A 60 2.56 1.55 3.03
C PHE A 60 3.09 0.97 4.34
N GLY A 61 3.29 -0.34 4.34
CA GLY A 61 4.04 -1.07 5.36
C GLY A 61 5.39 -1.49 4.79
N PHE A 62 6.42 -1.35 5.59
CA PHE A 62 7.78 -1.71 5.20
C PHE A 62 8.37 -2.63 6.26
N THR A 63 9.15 -3.61 5.82
CA THR A 63 9.92 -4.48 6.71
C THR A 63 11.40 -4.22 6.51
N VAL A 64 12.20 -4.39 7.57
CA VAL A 64 13.66 -4.45 7.41
C VAL A 64 14.00 -5.84 6.89
N PRO A 65 14.81 -5.99 5.83
CA PRO A 65 15.18 -7.30 5.32
C PRO A 65 15.86 -8.15 6.41
N ALA A 66 15.63 -9.46 6.39
CA ALA A 66 16.22 -10.36 7.37
C ALA A 66 17.77 -10.25 7.36
N GLY A 67 18.35 -10.13 8.55
CA GLY A 67 19.81 -9.99 8.72
C GLY A 67 20.35 -8.61 8.35
N LYS A 68 19.50 -7.60 8.18
CA LYS A 68 19.89 -6.19 8.01
C LYS A 68 19.40 -5.35 9.18
N GLU A 69 20.09 -4.26 9.44
CA GLU A 69 19.65 -3.22 10.39
C GLU A 69 18.80 -2.15 9.69
N THR A 70 19.00 -1.99 8.39
CA THR A 70 18.31 -1.00 7.54
C THR A 70 17.89 -1.62 6.22
N GLY A 71 16.94 -0.97 5.54
CA GLY A 71 16.53 -1.34 4.19
C GLY A 71 16.09 -0.10 3.42
N GLU A 72 16.36 -0.07 2.12
CA GLU A 72 15.98 1.04 1.26
C GLU A 72 14.86 0.64 0.31
N ILE A 73 13.88 1.54 0.21
CA ILE A 73 12.71 1.40 -0.67
C ILE A 73 12.49 2.75 -1.35
N TYR A 74 12.32 2.70 -2.66
CA TYR A 74 12.05 3.86 -3.50
C TYR A 74 10.72 3.67 -4.19
N VAL A 75 9.90 4.70 -4.14
CA VAL A 75 8.55 4.71 -4.68
C VAL A 75 8.35 5.98 -5.48
N ASP A 76 7.76 5.86 -6.67
CA ASP A 76 7.47 6.99 -7.54
C ASP A 76 6.17 6.78 -8.34
N ASN A 77 5.67 7.84 -8.97
CA ASN A 77 4.52 7.84 -9.87
C ASN A 77 3.29 7.13 -9.26
N ILE A 78 2.96 7.48 -8.02
CA ILE A 78 1.75 7.01 -7.35
C ILE A 78 0.56 7.69 -8.01
N LYS A 79 -0.33 6.90 -8.61
CA LYS A 79 -1.51 7.37 -9.33
C LYS A 79 -2.72 6.58 -8.88
N LEU A 80 -3.77 7.29 -8.51
CA LEU A 80 -5.11 6.71 -8.40
C LEU A 80 -5.75 6.76 -9.78
N VAL A 81 -6.21 5.61 -10.27
CA VAL A 81 -6.90 5.50 -11.55
C VAL A 81 -8.36 5.13 -11.26
N ARG A 82 -9.30 5.88 -11.82
CA ARG A 82 -10.75 5.66 -11.71
C ARG A 82 -11.35 5.77 -13.11
N PHE A 83 -12.35 4.94 -13.38
CA PHE A 83 -13.15 4.95 -14.61
C PHE A 83 -14.61 5.20 -14.25
#